data_AF-A0A7X0D5S4-F1
#
_entry.id   AF-A0A7X0D5S4-F1
#
_cell.length_a   1.000
_cell.length_b   1.000
_cell.length_c   1.000
_cell.angle_alpha   90.00
_cell.angle_beta   90.00
_cell.angle_gamma   90.00
#
_symmetry.space_group_name_H-M   'P 1'
#
loop_
_entity.id
_entity.type
_entity.pdbx_description
1 polymer ?
#
loop_
_entity_poly.entity_id
_entity_poly.type
_entity_poly.pdbx_seq_one_letter_code
_entity_poly.pdbx_strand_id
1 'polypeptide(L)'
;MTDRLFTETLRAALGDDLLSARLSSDVIRTDLGADTVRSLLTFADLDEILRTRELEPPRLRLHKRGRPVPADRYTEPGEASGSARSVIRPEDLYRQLREGASLVLDGVDRLHPPVRAAADDLMRLVHERAQANLYLIWGDSHGFDTHWDDHDTFVVQLAGTKSWQVHGQGSRRNPMKVDADHSHTPPDGVVWEGVLRPGQVLHVPRGWWHTVRGTGDVSMHLTFGFTRATGVDWARALLDRLHESEFARRDLPRFATPDERRKHHHELVRGLAELAEDLDVDAFLRERDARFPRRRSFSLAWAVDGAVPAPDTRVEFVPLLAPHLERDGSSVTATVAGRRYRLPAVAEPVLARLAEDRELSAADLAERSGTPMPITAEILRALVRHHLVLLR
;
A
#
# COMPACT_ATOMS: atom_id res chain seq x y z
N MET A 1 9.88 -3.88 19.60
CA MET A 1 10.82 -4.71 18.80
C MET A 1 10.04 -5.67 17.88
N THR A 2 8.97 -5.19 17.24
CA THR A 2 8.04 -6.01 16.43
C THR A 2 7.76 -5.40 15.06
N ASP A 3 8.16 -4.15 14.82
CA ASP A 3 7.67 -3.35 13.68
C ASP A 3 8.42 -3.55 12.36
N ARG A 4 9.29 -4.56 12.27
CA ARG A 4 10.00 -4.90 11.03
C ARG A 4 9.96 -6.37 10.67
N LEU A 5 9.38 -7.21 11.53
CA LEU A 5 9.46 -8.67 11.43
C LEU A 5 8.89 -9.19 10.11
N PHE A 6 7.80 -8.63 9.60
CA PHE A 6 7.18 -9.19 8.40
C PHE A 6 8.04 -8.99 7.14
N THR A 7 8.45 -7.77 6.81
CA THR A 7 9.24 -7.53 5.59
C THR A 7 10.72 -7.84 5.74
N GLU A 8 11.31 -7.71 6.93
CA GLU A 8 12.69 -8.17 7.14
C GLU A 8 12.76 -9.69 7.03
N THR A 9 11.81 -10.43 7.62
CA THR A 9 11.76 -11.89 7.46
C THR A 9 11.43 -12.27 6.01
N LEU A 10 10.53 -11.53 5.35
CA LEU A 10 10.23 -11.75 3.94
C LEU A 10 11.48 -11.53 3.06
N ARG A 11 12.21 -10.43 3.26
CA ARG A 11 13.46 -10.15 2.53
C ARG A 11 14.53 -11.19 2.85
N ALA A 12 14.75 -11.50 4.13
CA ALA A 12 15.73 -12.49 4.56
C ALA A 12 15.44 -13.88 3.98
N ALA A 13 14.17 -14.25 3.88
CA ALA A 13 13.78 -15.56 3.35
C ALA A 13 13.80 -15.62 1.80
N LEU A 14 13.72 -14.48 1.12
CA LEU A 14 13.63 -14.42 -0.35
C LEU A 14 14.92 -14.00 -1.05
N GLY A 15 15.88 -13.43 -0.31
CA GLY A 15 17.17 -12.98 -0.83
C GLY A 15 17.15 -11.53 -1.35
N ASP A 16 18.34 -10.99 -1.57
CA ASP A 16 18.53 -9.59 -1.99
C ASP A 16 18.11 -9.31 -3.45
N ASP A 17 18.02 -10.36 -4.28
CA ASP A 17 17.61 -10.27 -5.69
C ASP A 17 16.09 -10.17 -5.87
N LEU A 18 15.31 -10.34 -4.80
CA LEU A 18 13.85 -10.26 -4.82
C LEU A 18 13.37 -9.02 -5.57
N LEU A 19 13.83 -7.84 -5.17
CA LEU A 19 13.32 -6.56 -5.71
C LEU A 19 13.82 -6.27 -7.13
N SER A 20 15.04 -6.69 -7.46
CA SER A 20 15.69 -6.32 -8.71
C SER A 20 15.33 -7.25 -9.87
N ALA A 21 15.11 -8.55 -9.60
CA ALA A 21 14.99 -9.55 -10.66
C ALA A 21 13.67 -10.32 -10.66
N ARG A 22 13.04 -10.50 -9.50
CA ARG A 22 11.96 -11.51 -9.32
C ARG A 22 10.60 -10.91 -9.03
N LEU A 23 10.55 -9.81 -8.28
CA LEU A 23 9.31 -9.13 -7.91
C LEU A 23 8.56 -8.70 -9.17
N SER A 24 7.26 -9.03 -9.22
CA SER A 24 6.38 -8.80 -10.37
C SER A 24 6.65 -9.65 -11.63
N SER A 25 7.56 -10.62 -11.55
CA SER A 25 7.85 -11.52 -12.68
C SER A 25 7.69 -13.00 -12.32
N ASP A 26 8.00 -13.38 -11.08
CA ASP A 26 7.99 -14.77 -10.64
C ASP A 26 6.87 -15.06 -9.64
N VAL A 27 6.39 -16.31 -9.64
CA VAL A 27 5.66 -16.84 -8.48
C VAL A 27 6.67 -17.15 -7.39
N ILE A 28 6.54 -16.47 -6.25
CA ILE A 28 7.48 -16.60 -5.14
C ILE A 28 6.79 -17.28 -3.97
N ARG A 29 7.50 -18.18 -3.30
CA ARG A 29 7.00 -18.91 -2.14
C ARG A 29 8.01 -18.88 -1.03
N THR A 30 7.54 -18.66 0.18
CA THR A 30 8.34 -18.78 1.39
C THR A 30 7.47 -19.19 2.58
N ASP A 31 8.12 -19.54 3.68
CA ASP A 31 7.48 -19.87 4.94
C ASP A 31 8.10 -19.01 6.05
N LEU A 32 7.28 -18.13 6.62
CA LEU A 32 7.70 -17.24 7.70
C LEU A 32 7.45 -17.86 9.08
N GLY A 33 6.85 -19.05 9.13
CA GLY A 33 6.41 -19.72 10.35
C GLY A 33 5.04 -19.24 10.85
N ALA A 34 4.27 -20.18 11.40
CA ALA A 34 2.90 -19.92 11.85
C ALA A 34 2.82 -18.87 12.97
N ASP A 35 3.81 -18.82 13.87
CA ASP A 35 3.82 -17.87 14.99
C ASP A 35 4.08 -16.43 14.53
N THR A 36 4.93 -16.24 13.51
CA THR A 36 5.20 -14.93 12.90
C THR A 36 3.95 -14.33 12.28
N VAL A 37 3.15 -15.14 11.58
CA VAL A 37 1.93 -14.62 10.93
C VAL A 37 0.75 -14.52 11.90
N ARG A 38 0.75 -15.29 12.99
CA ARG A 38 -0.28 -15.23 14.04
C ARG A 38 -0.36 -13.84 14.69
N SER A 39 0.76 -13.14 14.82
CA SER A 39 0.78 -11.78 15.35
C SER A 39 0.17 -10.74 14.41
N LEU A 40 -0.12 -11.09 13.15
CA LEU A 40 -0.74 -10.17 12.21
C LEU A 40 -2.24 -10.04 12.46
N LEU A 41 -2.95 -11.16 12.58
CA LEU A 41 -4.40 -11.19 12.81
C LEU A 41 -4.87 -12.60 13.20
N THR A 42 -5.62 -12.71 14.30
CA THR A 42 -6.29 -13.93 14.76
C THR A 42 -7.81 -13.84 14.58
N PHE A 43 -8.53 -14.95 14.85
CA PHE A 43 -10.00 -14.91 14.91
C PHE A 43 -10.50 -13.97 16.01
N ALA A 44 -9.83 -13.90 17.17
CA ALA A 44 -10.21 -12.98 18.23
C ALA A 44 -10.06 -11.51 17.80
N ASP A 45 -9.03 -11.19 17.01
CA ASP A 45 -8.86 -9.86 16.44
C ASP A 45 -9.93 -9.55 15.39
N LEU A 46 -10.31 -10.54 14.56
CA LEU A 46 -11.40 -10.40 13.61
C LEU A 46 -12.74 -10.15 14.32
N ASP A 47 -13.02 -10.91 15.38
CA ASP A 47 -14.21 -10.72 16.22
C ASP A 47 -14.23 -9.31 16.82
N GLU A 48 -13.08 -8.83 17.33
CA GLU A 48 -12.94 -7.47 17.85
C GLU A 48 -13.19 -6.40 16.79
N ILE A 49 -12.68 -6.61 15.57
CA ILE A 49 -12.94 -5.71 14.43
C ILE A 49 -14.43 -5.69 14.09
N LEU A 50 -15.06 -6.85 13.97
CA LEU A 50 -16.51 -6.96 13.69
C LEU A 50 -17.35 -6.33 14.80
N ARG A 51 -16.88 -6.40 16.06
CA ARG A 51 -17.57 -5.85 17.23
C ARG A 51 -17.46 -4.34 17.37
N THR A 52 -16.30 -3.76 17.05
CA THR A 52 -15.98 -2.36 17.37
C THR A 52 -15.99 -1.42 16.18
N ARG A 53 -16.00 -1.96 14.96
CA ARG A 53 -15.97 -1.19 13.73
C ARG A 53 -17.33 -1.26 13.05
N GLU A 54 -17.84 -0.11 12.63
CA GLU A 54 -18.99 -0.04 11.74
C GLU A 54 -18.56 -0.54 10.36
N LEU A 55 -18.88 -1.81 10.07
CA LEU A 55 -18.60 -2.45 8.80
C LEU A 55 -19.89 -2.62 8.01
N GLU A 56 -19.83 -2.23 6.75
CA GLU A 56 -20.92 -2.38 5.79
C GLU A 56 -20.34 -2.65 4.40
N PRO A 57 -21.13 -3.18 3.46
CA PRO A 57 -20.74 -3.22 2.05
C PRO A 57 -20.41 -1.82 1.52
N PRO A 58 -19.41 -1.66 0.63
CA PRO A 58 -18.63 -2.72 -0.01
C PRO A 58 -17.41 -3.18 0.79
N ARG A 59 -17.22 -2.74 2.03
CA ARG A 59 -16.01 -3.07 2.80
C ARG A 59 -16.02 -4.49 3.32
N LEU A 60 -17.15 -4.94 3.86
CA LEU A 60 -17.39 -6.35 4.16
C LEU A 60 -18.34 -6.90 3.10
N ARG A 61 -17.90 -7.93 2.37
CA ARG A 61 -18.66 -8.56 1.29
C ARG A 61 -18.59 -10.07 1.40
N LEU A 62 -19.62 -10.73 0.89
CA LEU A 62 -19.65 -12.18 0.75
C LEU A 62 -19.67 -12.56 -0.73
N HIS A 63 -18.91 -13.59 -1.10
CA HIS A 63 -18.97 -14.20 -2.43
C HIS A 63 -19.16 -15.71 -2.31
N LYS A 64 -19.93 -16.31 -3.21
CA LYS A 64 -20.23 -17.73 -3.18
C LYS A 64 -20.27 -18.26 -4.61
N ARG A 65 -19.43 -19.25 -4.91
CA ARG A 65 -19.33 -19.89 -6.24
C ARG A 65 -19.15 -18.86 -7.36
N GLY A 66 -18.18 -17.97 -7.19
CA GLY A 66 -17.81 -16.96 -8.18
C GLY A 66 -18.72 -15.72 -8.23
N ARG A 67 -19.80 -15.67 -7.44
CA ARG A 67 -20.78 -14.57 -7.50
C ARG A 67 -20.89 -13.82 -6.17
N PRO A 68 -21.10 -12.49 -6.18
CA PRO A 68 -21.40 -11.76 -4.96
C PRO A 68 -22.73 -12.22 -4.36
N VAL A 69 -22.76 -12.40 -3.05
CA VAL A 69 -24.01 -12.61 -2.30
C VAL A 69 -24.69 -11.24 -2.12
N PRO A 70 -25.97 -11.08 -2.49
CA PRO A 70 -26.71 -9.84 -2.25
C PRO A 70 -26.62 -9.38 -0.78
N ALA A 71 -26.38 -8.08 -0.57
CA ALA A 71 -26.13 -7.51 0.76
C ALA A 71 -27.31 -7.72 1.71
N ASP A 72 -28.54 -7.55 1.22
CA ASP A 72 -29.80 -7.78 1.94
C ASP A 72 -29.97 -9.20 2.51
N ARG A 73 -29.17 -10.18 2.07
CA ARG A 73 -29.14 -11.52 2.66
C ARG A 73 -28.36 -11.63 3.96
N TYR A 74 -27.57 -10.62 4.32
CA TYR A 74 -26.77 -10.58 5.55
C TYR A 74 -26.71 -9.19 6.21
N THR A 75 -27.48 -8.22 5.70
CA THR A 75 -27.59 -6.88 6.26
C THR A 75 -29.04 -6.43 6.33
N GLU A 76 -29.29 -5.42 7.16
CA GLU A 76 -30.56 -4.70 7.23
C GLU A 76 -30.38 -3.19 7.11
N PRO A 77 -31.44 -2.46 6.70
CA PRO A 77 -31.43 -1.01 6.81
C PRO A 77 -31.24 -0.59 8.27
N GLY A 78 -30.29 0.31 8.50
CA GLY A 78 -30.14 1.03 9.76
C GLY A 78 -29.83 2.49 9.52
N GLU A 79 -29.69 3.24 10.61
CA GLU A 79 -29.34 4.66 10.56
C GLU A 79 -28.24 4.97 11.57
N ALA A 80 -27.28 5.78 11.15
CA ALA A 80 -26.26 6.34 12.04
C ALA A 80 -26.09 7.83 11.72
N SER A 81 -26.20 8.69 12.73
CA SER A 81 -26.07 10.15 12.59
C SER A 81 -26.94 10.75 11.47
N GLY A 82 -28.17 10.24 11.30
CA GLY A 82 -29.13 10.73 10.29
C GLY A 82 -28.84 10.29 8.86
N SER A 83 -27.91 9.34 8.64
CA SER A 83 -27.63 8.74 7.34
C SER A 83 -28.07 7.28 7.32
N ALA A 84 -28.72 6.86 6.23
CA ALA A 84 -29.05 5.46 5.97
C ALA A 84 -27.77 4.63 5.82
N ARG A 85 -27.76 3.44 6.41
CA ARG A 85 -26.63 2.51 6.51
C ARG A 85 -27.10 1.08 6.29
N SER A 86 -26.17 0.19 5.98
CA SER A 86 -26.42 -1.25 6.02
C SER A 86 -25.79 -1.85 7.27
N VAL A 87 -26.61 -2.35 8.19
CA VAL A 87 -26.16 -2.98 9.43
C VAL A 87 -26.05 -4.49 9.21
N ILE A 88 -24.90 -5.08 9.52
CA ILE A 88 -24.69 -6.53 9.40
C ILE A 88 -25.56 -7.26 10.43
N ARG A 89 -26.32 -8.26 9.98
CA ARG A 89 -27.06 -9.19 10.83
C ARG A 89 -26.19 -10.41 11.13
N PRO A 90 -25.72 -10.62 12.38
CA PRO A 90 -24.81 -11.71 12.70
C PRO A 90 -25.35 -13.10 12.31
N GLU A 91 -26.62 -13.37 12.61
CA GLU A 91 -27.26 -14.67 12.30
C GLU A 91 -27.25 -15.00 10.80
N ASP A 92 -27.53 -13.98 9.98
CA ASP A 92 -27.61 -14.10 8.54
C ASP A 92 -26.22 -14.22 7.93
N LEU A 93 -25.26 -13.42 8.43
CA LEU A 93 -23.85 -13.55 8.08
C LEU A 93 -23.35 -14.99 8.36
N TYR A 94 -23.56 -15.50 9.57
CA TYR A 94 -23.16 -16.84 9.95
C TYR A 94 -23.81 -17.92 9.09
N ARG A 95 -25.09 -17.74 8.73
CA ARG A 95 -25.78 -18.65 7.81
C ARG A 95 -25.09 -18.66 6.43
N GLN A 96 -24.82 -17.51 5.84
CA GLN A 96 -24.13 -17.45 4.54
C GLN A 96 -22.75 -18.12 4.59
N LEU A 97 -21.98 -17.89 5.66
CA LEU A 97 -20.67 -18.53 5.85
C LEU A 97 -20.77 -20.05 5.97
N ARG A 98 -21.71 -20.57 6.78
CA ARG A 98 -21.97 -22.01 6.91
C ARG A 98 -22.39 -22.66 5.61
N GLU A 99 -23.07 -21.92 4.74
CA GLU A 99 -23.46 -22.41 3.42
C GLU A 99 -22.35 -22.27 2.35
N GLY A 100 -21.12 -21.91 2.75
CA GLY A 100 -19.95 -21.87 1.87
C GLY A 100 -19.71 -20.54 1.16
N ALA A 101 -20.25 -19.43 1.67
CA ALA A 101 -19.82 -18.10 1.25
C ALA A 101 -18.44 -17.76 1.81
N SER A 102 -17.59 -17.15 0.99
CA SER A 102 -16.33 -16.52 1.37
C SER A 102 -16.58 -15.09 1.83
N LEU A 103 -16.08 -14.74 3.02
CA LEU A 103 -16.00 -13.38 3.50
C LEU A 103 -14.77 -12.68 2.91
N VAL A 104 -14.99 -11.44 2.48
CA VAL A 104 -13.96 -10.50 2.06
C VAL A 104 -14.09 -9.26 2.93
N LEU A 105 -12.98 -8.84 3.55
CA LEU A 105 -12.91 -7.60 4.32
C LEU A 105 -11.79 -6.72 3.77
N ASP A 106 -12.17 -5.59 3.17
CA ASP A 106 -11.24 -4.69 2.48
C ASP A 106 -10.54 -3.72 3.44
N GLY A 107 -9.24 -3.52 3.24
CA GLY A 107 -8.44 -2.50 3.93
C GLY A 107 -8.32 -2.75 5.42
N VAL A 108 -7.93 -3.97 5.81
CA VAL A 108 -7.71 -4.39 7.19
C VAL A 108 -6.53 -3.66 7.84
N ASP A 109 -5.57 -3.20 7.03
CA ASP A 109 -4.48 -2.31 7.46
C ASP A 109 -5.00 -1.00 8.08
N ARG A 110 -6.24 -0.61 7.80
CA ARG A 110 -6.87 0.58 8.41
C ARG A 110 -7.71 0.26 9.65
N LEU A 111 -7.88 -1.02 9.97
CA LEU A 111 -8.73 -1.50 11.08
C LEU A 111 -7.92 -2.09 12.22
N HIS A 112 -6.77 -2.70 11.91
CA HIS A 112 -5.97 -3.47 12.85
C HIS A 112 -4.49 -3.06 12.80
N PRO A 113 -3.91 -2.55 13.93
CA PRO A 113 -2.55 -1.99 13.93
C PRO A 113 -1.43 -2.95 13.49
N PRO A 114 -1.40 -4.24 13.87
CA PRO A 114 -0.39 -5.17 13.36
C PRO A 114 -0.38 -5.32 11.83
N VAL A 115 -1.57 -5.45 11.20
CA VAL A 115 -1.67 -5.48 9.72
C VAL A 115 -1.25 -4.14 9.12
N ARG A 116 -1.54 -3.01 9.78
CA ARG A 116 -1.08 -1.68 9.37
C ARG A 116 0.44 -1.61 9.30
N ALA A 117 1.11 -2.07 10.35
CA ALA A 117 2.57 -2.09 10.44
C ALA A 117 3.19 -2.94 9.33
N ALA A 118 2.65 -4.15 9.09
CA ALA A 118 3.09 -5.01 7.99
C ALA A 118 2.88 -4.38 6.60
N ALA A 119 1.76 -3.69 6.38
CA ALA A 119 1.52 -2.96 5.14
C ALA A 119 2.48 -1.77 4.98
N ASP A 120 2.80 -1.06 6.06
CA ASP A 120 3.78 0.03 6.08
C ASP A 120 5.18 -0.42 5.69
N ASP A 121 5.57 -1.54 6.27
CA ASP A 121 6.78 -2.26 5.98
C ASP A 121 6.87 -2.65 4.51
N LEU A 122 5.79 -3.20 3.95
CA LEU A 122 5.74 -3.53 2.53
C LEU A 122 5.88 -2.28 1.66
N MET A 123 5.17 -1.20 1.98
CA MET A 123 5.28 0.06 1.23
C MET A 123 6.70 0.63 1.25
N ARG A 124 7.41 0.53 2.38
CA ARG A 124 8.84 0.87 2.48
C ARG A 124 9.72 -0.03 1.63
N LEU A 125 9.40 -1.33 1.58
CA LEU A 125 10.16 -2.29 0.81
C LEU A 125 10.01 -2.07 -0.71
N VAL A 126 8.79 -1.84 -1.19
CA VAL A 126 8.50 -1.78 -2.63
C VAL A 126 8.42 -0.35 -3.19
N HIS A 127 8.42 0.68 -2.33
CA HIS A 127 8.21 2.09 -2.72
C HIS A 127 6.90 2.31 -3.49
N GLU A 128 5.89 1.51 -3.19
CA GLU A 128 4.56 1.56 -3.81
C GLU A 128 3.49 1.51 -2.73
N ARG A 129 2.31 2.05 -3.03
CA ARG A 129 1.18 1.97 -2.10
C ARG A 129 0.69 0.53 -2.01
N ALA A 130 0.51 0.06 -0.78
CA ALA A 130 -0.03 -1.26 -0.50
C ALA A 130 -1.30 -1.18 0.36
N GLN A 131 -2.17 -2.18 0.21
CA GLN A 131 -3.38 -2.38 1.02
C GLN A 131 -3.48 -3.87 1.39
N ALA A 132 -4.04 -4.17 2.57
CA ALA A 132 -4.28 -5.54 2.99
C ALA A 132 -5.78 -5.86 3.03
N ASN A 133 -6.20 -6.94 2.36
CA ASN A 133 -7.57 -7.46 2.42
C ASN A 133 -7.56 -8.83 3.09
N LEU A 134 -8.61 -9.16 3.85
CA LEU A 134 -8.78 -10.47 4.48
C LEU A 134 -9.78 -11.31 3.68
N TYR A 135 -9.45 -12.58 3.49
CA TYR A 135 -10.32 -13.57 2.89
C TYR A 135 -10.50 -14.75 3.84
N LEU A 136 -11.76 -15.10 4.12
CA LEU A 136 -12.13 -16.14 5.06
C LEU A 136 -13.21 -17.04 4.45
N ILE A 137 -13.03 -18.35 4.53
CA ILE A 137 -13.98 -19.34 4.03
C ILE A 137 -13.94 -20.59 4.90
N TRP A 138 -15.07 -21.29 4.99
CA TRP A 138 -15.17 -22.66 5.48
C TRP A 138 -15.64 -23.59 4.36
N GLY A 139 -15.18 -24.84 4.36
CA GLY A 139 -15.56 -25.83 3.36
C GLY A 139 -14.63 -25.87 2.15
N ASP A 140 -15.10 -26.52 1.08
CA ASP A 140 -14.39 -26.74 -0.19
C ASP A 140 -14.85 -25.79 -1.32
N SER A 141 -15.74 -24.84 -0.98
CA SER A 141 -16.27 -23.82 -1.89
C SER A 141 -15.18 -22.82 -2.34
N HIS A 142 -15.58 -21.89 -3.20
CA HIS A 142 -14.75 -20.80 -3.68
C HIS A 142 -15.51 -19.47 -3.68
N GLY A 143 -14.81 -18.38 -3.38
CA GLY A 143 -15.35 -17.02 -3.47
C GLY A 143 -15.34 -16.52 -4.91
N PHE A 144 -14.27 -16.79 -5.65
CA PHE A 144 -14.00 -16.25 -6.98
C PHE A 144 -13.68 -17.38 -7.95
N ASP A 145 -14.16 -17.26 -9.17
CA ASP A 145 -13.74 -18.14 -10.26
C ASP A 145 -12.27 -17.85 -10.63
N THR A 146 -11.70 -18.63 -11.56
CA THR A 146 -10.34 -18.40 -12.06
C THR A 146 -10.23 -16.98 -12.62
N HIS A 147 -9.33 -16.18 -12.07
CA HIS A 147 -9.20 -14.76 -12.39
C HIS A 147 -7.75 -14.31 -12.24
N TRP A 148 -7.50 -13.04 -12.53
CA TRP A 148 -6.22 -12.37 -12.39
C TRP A 148 -6.44 -11.02 -11.70
N ASP A 149 -5.38 -10.46 -11.13
CA ASP A 149 -5.41 -9.15 -10.49
C ASP A 149 -4.62 -8.11 -11.30
N ASP A 150 -5.09 -6.88 -11.28
CA ASP A 150 -4.44 -5.70 -11.89
C ASP A 150 -3.26 -5.16 -11.05
N HIS A 151 -2.86 -5.91 -10.02
CA HIS A 151 -1.82 -5.56 -9.07
C HIS A 151 -1.03 -6.81 -8.64
N ASP A 152 0.14 -6.58 -8.08
CA ASP A 152 0.95 -7.61 -7.43
C ASP A 152 0.36 -7.96 -6.07
N THR A 153 0.44 -9.23 -5.66
CA THR A 153 -0.07 -9.68 -4.37
C THR A 153 0.94 -10.51 -3.59
N PHE A 154 1.04 -10.25 -2.28
CA PHE A 154 1.58 -11.20 -1.30
C PHE A 154 0.42 -11.77 -0.49
N VAL A 155 0.13 -13.06 -0.69
CA VAL A 155 -0.87 -13.83 0.06
C VAL A 155 -0.20 -14.46 1.27
N VAL A 156 -0.71 -14.20 2.47
CA VAL A 156 -0.17 -14.69 3.75
C VAL A 156 -1.25 -15.54 4.43
N GLN A 157 -1.04 -16.86 4.49
CA GLN A 157 -1.99 -17.77 5.13
C GLN A 157 -1.88 -17.66 6.66
N LEU A 158 -3.00 -17.33 7.31
CA LEU A 158 -3.08 -17.10 8.75
C LEU A 158 -3.62 -18.31 9.53
N ALA A 159 -4.67 -18.96 9.01
CA ALA A 159 -5.31 -20.09 9.68
C ALA A 159 -5.84 -21.11 8.66
N GLY A 160 -5.79 -22.39 9.04
CA GLY A 160 -6.24 -23.50 8.19
C GLY A 160 -5.57 -23.52 6.82
N THR A 161 -6.24 -24.05 5.79
CA THR A 161 -5.59 -24.38 4.51
C THR A 161 -6.37 -23.98 3.28
N LYS A 162 -5.65 -23.49 2.26
CA LYS A 162 -6.26 -23.09 0.98
C LYS A 162 -5.50 -23.69 -0.20
N SER A 163 -6.23 -24.23 -1.16
CA SER A 163 -5.67 -24.75 -2.42
C SER A 163 -5.53 -23.61 -3.42
N TRP A 164 -4.37 -23.55 -4.07
CA TRP A 164 -4.01 -22.55 -5.05
C TRP A 164 -3.46 -23.21 -6.32
N GLN A 165 -3.90 -22.70 -7.46
CA GLN A 165 -3.29 -22.94 -8.76
C GLN A 165 -2.97 -21.59 -9.38
N VAL A 166 -1.75 -21.41 -9.87
CA VAL A 166 -1.30 -20.22 -10.60
C VAL A 166 -1.00 -20.66 -12.03
N HIS A 167 -1.71 -20.09 -12.99
CA HIS A 167 -1.69 -20.48 -14.40
C HIS A 167 -0.66 -19.68 -15.21
N GLY A 168 -0.21 -18.53 -14.73
CA GLY A 168 0.72 -17.66 -15.45
C GLY A 168 0.04 -16.42 -16.02
N GLN A 169 0.80 -15.61 -16.75
CA GLN A 169 0.27 -14.44 -17.44
C GLN A 169 -0.66 -14.88 -18.58
N GLY A 170 -1.87 -14.33 -18.64
CA GLY A 170 -2.82 -14.69 -19.70
C GLY A 170 -2.52 -13.99 -21.03
N SER A 171 -3.51 -14.02 -21.94
CA SER A 171 -3.39 -13.43 -23.29
C SER A 171 -3.02 -11.93 -23.31
N ARG A 172 -3.47 -11.18 -22.30
CA ARG A 172 -3.15 -9.77 -22.07
C ARG A 172 -2.01 -9.65 -21.08
N ARG A 173 -0.86 -9.16 -21.55
CA ARG A 173 0.29 -8.90 -20.67
C ARG A 173 0.13 -7.57 -19.93
N ASN A 174 0.57 -7.53 -18.67
CA ASN A 174 0.55 -6.34 -17.82
C ASN A 174 -0.80 -5.61 -17.78
N PRO A 175 -1.92 -6.30 -17.51
CA PRO A 175 -3.23 -5.68 -17.52
C PRO A 175 -3.32 -4.61 -16.42
N MET A 176 -4.17 -3.61 -16.65
CA MET A 176 -4.35 -2.47 -15.75
C MET A 176 -5.80 -2.39 -15.27
N LYS A 177 -6.04 -1.68 -14.17
CA LYS A 177 -7.39 -1.47 -13.63
C LYS A 177 -8.37 -0.85 -14.63
N VAL A 178 -7.86 0.08 -15.43
CA VAL A 178 -8.62 0.85 -16.43
C VAL A 178 -8.40 0.27 -17.82
N ASP A 179 -8.05 -1.02 -17.92
CA ASP A 179 -7.89 -1.66 -19.23
C ASP A 179 -9.25 -1.71 -19.96
N ALA A 180 -9.22 -1.34 -21.23
CA ALA A 180 -10.39 -1.36 -22.10
C ALA A 180 -10.59 -2.73 -22.76
N ASP A 181 -9.57 -3.59 -22.70
CA ASP A 181 -9.61 -4.95 -23.25
C ASP A 181 -10.12 -5.96 -22.22
N HIS A 182 -11.38 -6.37 -22.38
CA HIS A 182 -12.01 -7.39 -21.55
C HIS A 182 -11.90 -8.82 -22.12
N SER A 183 -11.17 -9.00 -23.23
CA SER A 183 -10.97 -10.31 -23.87
C SER A 183 -9.84 -11.14 -23.26
N HIS A 184 -9.40 -10.78 -22.06
CA HIS A 184 -8.33 -11.48 -21.36
C HIS A 184 -8.76 -12.90 -21.00
N THR A 185 -7.98 -13.88 -21.43
CA THR A 185 -8.20 -15.30 -21.15
C THR A 185 -7.01 -15.88 -20.37
N PRO A 186 -7.26 -16.90 -19.53
CA PRO A 186 -6.18 -17.60 -18.86
C PRO A 186 -5.27 -18.29 -19.87
N PRO A 187 -3.97 -18.43 -19.56
CA PRO A 187 -3.08 -19.25 -20.37
C PRO A 187 -3.39 -20.74 -20.18
N ASP A 188 -2.87 -21.58 -21.06
CA ASP A 188 -2.90 -23.02 -20.88
C ASP A 188 -1.92 -23.46 -19.79
N GLY A 189 -2.33 -24.44 -18.98
CA GLY A 189 -1.49 -25.07 -17.96
C GLY A 189 -1.48 -24.40 -16.60
N VAL A 190 -0.58 -24.90 -15.74
CA VAL A 190 -0.40 -24.45 -14.35
C VAL A 190 1.09 -24.27 -14.12
N VAL A 191 1.51 -23.05 -13.81
CA VAL A 191 2.90 -22.73 -13.42
C VAL A 191 3.21 -23.26 -12.03
N TRP A 192 2.24 -23.16 -11.13
CA TRP A 192 2.38 -23.68 -9.78
C TRP A 192 1.05 -24.13 -9.17
N GLU A 193 1.04 -25.24 -8.46
CA GLU A 193 -0.08 -25.75 -7.68
C GLU A 193 0.38 -26.14 -6.28
N GLY A 194 -0.45 -25.85 -5.27
CA GLY A 194 -0.19 -26.29 -3.92
C GLY A 194 -1.23 -25.85 -2.89
N VAL A 195 -1.04 -26.32 -1.65
CA VAL A 195 -1.87 -25.96 -0.50
C VAL A 195 -1.06 -25.09 0.45
N LEU A 196 -1.54 -23.87 0.68
CA LEU A 196 -0.95 -22.97 1.67
C LEU A 196 -1.42 -23.34 3.08
N ARG A 197 -0.49 -23.33 4.03
CA ARG A 197 -0.67 -23.56 5.46
C ARG A 197 -0.25 -22.33 6.26
N PRO A 198 -0.67 -22.17 7.53
CA PRO A 198 -0.31 -21.00 8.33
C PRO A 198 1.19 -20.76 8.37
N GLY A 199 1.62 -19.53 8.07
CA GLY A 199 3.03 -19.12 7.97
C GLY A 199 3.53 -19.01 6.52
N GLN A 200 2.88 -19.70 5.59
CA GLN A 200 3.29 -19.70 4.19
C GLN A 200 2.80 -18.47 3.45
N VAL A 201 3.68 -17.96 2.59
CA VAL A 201 3.47 -16.78 1.78
C VAL A 201 3.61 -17.13 0.30
N LEU A 202 2.70 -16.61 -0.51
CA LEU A 202 2.70 -16.74 -1.97
C LEU A 202 2.65 -15.36 -2.62
N HIS A 203 3.65 -15.02 -3.42
CA HIS A 203 3.59 -13.88 -4.32
C HIS A 203 2.96 -14.29 -5.65
N VAL A 204 1.93 -13.57 -6.09
CA VAL A 204 1.35 -13.72 -7.43
C VAL A 204 1.51 -12.39 -8.18
N PRO A 205 2.26 -12.37 -9.29
CA PRO A 205 2.45 -11.14 -10.05
C PRO A 205 1.17 -10.62 -10.70
N ARG A 206 1.15 -9.32 -10.98
CA ARG A 206 0.06 -8.69 -11.74
C ARG A 206 -0.24 -9.40 -13.06
N GLY A 207 -1.52 -9.65 -13.31
CA GLY A 207 -2.01 -10.28 -14.54
C GLY A 207 -1.81 -11.79 -14.61
N TRP A 208 -1.32 -12.41 -13.53
CA TRP A 208 -1.20 -13.85 -13.46
C TRP A 208 -2.53 -14.45 -13.01
N TRP A 209 -3.05 -15.34 -13.85
CA TRP A 209 -4.28 -16.04 -13.60
C TRP A 209 -4.08 -17.05 -12.49
N HIS A 210 -5.06 -17.17 -11.61
CA HIS A 210 -5.02 -18.09 -10.49
C HIS A 210 -6.42 -18.56 -10.09
N THR A 211 -6.46 -19.76 -9.51
CA THR A 211 -7.67 -20.43 -9.03
C THR A 211 -7.48 -20.76 -7.55
N VAL A 212 -8.46 -20.41 -6.72
CA VAL A 212 -8.36 -20.56 -5.27
C VAL A 212 -9.58 -21.26 -4.72
N ARG A 213 -9.37 -22.34 -3.95
CA ARG A 213 -10.46 -23.12 -3.35
C ARG A 213 -10.19 -23.42 -1.88
N GLY A 214 -11.27 -23.49 -1.10
CA GLY A 214 -11.21 -24.06 0.24
C GLY A 214 -10.81 -25.53 0.19
N THR A 215 -10.33 -26.08 1.31
CA THR A 215 -9.83 -27.46 1.39
C THR A 215 -10.76 -28.40 2.17
N GLY A 216 -11.96 -27.94 2.52
CA GLY A 216 -12.93 -28.65 3.36
C GLY A 216 -13.02 -28.07 4.77
N ASP A 217 -11.91 -27.58 5.32
CA ASP A 217 -11.86 -26.90 6.61
C ASP A 217 -11.86 -25.37 6.47
N VAL A 218 -11.63 -24.66 7.57
CA VAL A 218 -11.45 -23.21 7.57
C VAL A 218 -10.20 -22.80 6.81
N SER A 219 -10.26 -21.64 6.17
CA SER A 219 -9.08 -20.95 5.63
C SER A 219 -9.21 -19.45 5.84
N MET A 220 -8.19 -18.84 6.44
CA MET A 220 -8.07 -17.39 6.60
C MET A 220 -6.73 -16.93 6.07
N HIS A 221 -6.71 -15.94 5.18
CA HIS A 221 -5.48 -15.31 4.70
C HIS A 221 -5.63 -13.80 4.53
N LEU A 222 -4.50 -13.09 4.60
CA LEU A 222 -4.38 -11.71 4.17
C LEU A 222 -3.77 -11.66 2.78
N THR A 223 -4.27 -10.78 1.92
CA THR A 223 -3.65 -10.43 0.65
C THR A 223 -3.18 -8.99 0.71
N PHE A 224 -1.87 -8.80 0.64
CA PHE A 224 -1.25 -7.48 0.51
C PHE A 224 -1.07 -7.16 -0.97
N GLY A 225 -1.88 -6.24 -1.49
CA GLY A 225 -1.87 -5.82 -2.88
C GLY A 225 -1.13 -4.50 -3.09
N PHE A 226 -0.29 -4.41 -4.13
CA PHE A 226 0.38 -3.17 -4.54
C PHE A 226 0.56 -3.10 -6.06
N THR A 227 0.64 -1.91 -6.63
CA THR A 227 0.83 -1.71 -8.06
C THR A 227 2.09 -0.90 -8.31
N ARG A 228 3.01 -1.44 -9.11
CA ARG A 228 4.22 -0.71 -9.53
C ARG A 228 3.87 0.39 -10.51
N ALA A 229 4.54 1.53 -10.37
CA ALA A 229 4.44 2.62 -11.32
C ALA A 229 4.82 2.15 -12.73
N THR A 230 4.06 2.64 -13.71
CA THR A 230 4.20 2.25 -15.12
C THR A 230 4.64 3.43 -15.97
N GLY A 231 4.98 3.17 -17.23
CA GLY A 231 5.22 4.24 -18.22
C GLY A 231 4.02 5.18 -18.41
N VAL A 232 2.79 4.72 -18.10
CA VAL A 232 1.61 5.59 -18.11
C VAL A 232 1.65 6.61 -16.97
N ASP A 233 2.13 6.21 -15.79
CA ASP A 233 2.24 7.10 -14.63
C ASP A 233 3.36 8.12 -14.84
N TRP A 234 4.48 7.68 -15.43
CA TRP A 234 5.54 8.57 -15.90
C TRP A 234 5.04 9.58 -16.94
N ALA A 235 4.32 9.11 -17.96
CA ALA A 235 3.76 9.98 -18.99
C ALA A 235 2.77 11.00 -18.41
N ARG A 236 1.94 10.62 -17.42
CA ARG A 236 1.06 11.57 -16.71
C ARG A 236 1.87 12.66 -16.00
N ALA A 237 2.95 12.30 -15.31
CA ALA A 237 3.82 13.27 -14.67
C ALA A 237 4.48 14.23 -15.69
N LEU A 238 4.84 13.72 -16.87
CA LEU A 238 5.33 14.54 -17.98
C LEU A 238 4.26 15.53 -18.47
N LEU A 239 3.02 15.06 -18.65
CA LEU A 239 1.90 15.90 -19.07
C LEU A 239 1.61 17.02 -18.06
N ASP A 240 1.73 16.77 -16.76
CA ASP A 240 1.52 17.80 -15.74
C ASP A 240 2.48 18.99 -15.92
N ARG A 241 3.71 18.76 -16.39
CA ARG A 241 4.72 19.81 -16.64
C ARG A 241 4.45 20.66 -17.88
N LEU A 242 3.60 20.19 -18.80
CA LEU A 242 3.30 20.95 -20.02
C LEU A 242 2.66 22.31 -19.74
N HIS A 243 1.98 22.45 -18.59
CA HIS A 243 1.40 23.73 -18.16
C HIS A 243 2.44 24.85 -17.99
N GLU A 244 3.70 24.51 -17.73
CA GLU A 244 4.79 25.48 -17.53
C GLU A 244 5.46 25.86 -18.86
N SER A 245 5.36 24.98 -19.86
CA SER A 245 6.07 25.10 -21.14
C SER A 245 5.31 25.96 -22.15
N GLU A 246 5.94 27.03 -22.66
CA GLU A 246 5.30 27.94 -23.61
C GLU A 246 4.87 27.23 -24.90
N PHE A 247 5.70 26.33 -25.45
CA PHE A 247 5.39 25.62 -26.70
C PHE A 247 4.08 24.82 -26.61
N ALA A 248 3.75 24.29 -25.43
CA ALA A 248 2.54 23.52 -25.17
C ALA A 248 1.32 24.41 -24.84
N ARG A 249 1.56 25.63 -24.37
CA ARG A 249 0.52 26.63 -24.10
C ARG A 249 0.08 27.42 -25.34
N ARG A 250 0.85 27.40 -26.43
CA ARG A 250 0.50 28.09 -27.68
C ARG A 250 -0.70 27.41 -28.36
N ASP A 251 -1.57 28.22 -28.96
CA ASP A 251 -2.71 27.72 -29.73
C ASP A 251 -2.27 26.90 -30.94
N LEU A 252 -2.98 25.80 -31.22
CA LEU A 252 -2.72 25.00 -32.41
C LEU A 252 -3.07 25.82 -33.68
N PRO A 253 -2.21 25.81 -34.72
CA PRO A 253 -2.38 26.64 -35.91
C PRO A 253 -3.42 26.04 -36.88
N ARG A 254 -4.68 25.95 -36.44
CA ARG A 254 -5.81 25.31 -37.15
C ARG A 254 -5.98 25.80 -38.59
N PHE A 255 -5.80 27.10 -38.82
CA PHE A 255 -6.04 27.76 -40.12
C PHE A 255 -4.76 28.03 -40.92
N ALA A 256 -3.59 27.63 -40.42
CA ALA A 256 -2.31 27.83 -41.12
C ALA A 256 -2.15 26.86 -42.30
N THR A 257 -1.13 27.07 -43.12
CA THR A 257 -0.79 26.16 -44.24
C THR A 257 -0.39 24.76 -43.72
N PRO A 258 -0.49 23.71 -44.57
CA PRO A 258 -0.01 22.38 -44.18
C PRO A 258 1.46 22.37 -43.71
N ASP A 259 2.31 23.22 -44.27
CA ASP A 259 3.74 23.29 -43.95
C ASP A 259 3.98 23.88 -42.57
N GLU A 260 3.26 24.95 -42.23
CA GLU A 260 3.30 25.56 -40.89
C GLU A 260 2.75 24.61 -39.83
N ARG A 261 1.66 23.88 -40.12
CA ARG A 261 1.13 22.85 -39.20
C ARG A 261 2.14 21.71 -38.98
N ARG A 262 2.86 21.27 -40.02
CA ARG A 262 3.94 20.27 -39.88
C ARG A 262 5.11 20.81 -39.05
N LYS A 263 5.52 22.06 -39.27
CA LYS A 263 6.55 22.71 -38.45
C LYS A 263 6.14 22.77 -36.97
N HIS A 264 4.92 23.20 -36.70
CA HIS A 264 4.39 23.23 -35.33
C HIS A 264 4.30 21.83 -34.70
N HIS A 265 3.89 20.80 -35.45
CA HIS A 265 3.92 19.42 -34.98
C HIS A 265 5.34 18.98 -34.59
N HIS A 266 6.36 19.29 -35.40
CA HIS A 266 7.75 19.00 -35.04
C HIS A 266 8.21 19.76 -33.79
N GLU A 267 7.76 21.01 -33.61
CA GLU A 267 8.03 21.77 -32.38
C GLU A 267 7.41 21.11 -31.15
N LEU A 268 6.17 20.62 -31.24
CA LEU A 268 5.50 19.87 -30.16
C LEU A 268 6.25 18.58 -29.82
N VAL A 269 6.61 17.78 -30.82
CA VAL A 269 7.34 16.51 -30.63
C VAL A 269 8.72 16.76 -30.01
N ARG A 270 9.45 17.76 -30.50
CA ARG A 270 10.76 18.14 -29.95
C ARG A 270 10.63 18.60 -28.50
N GLY A 271 9.68 19.49 -28.20
CA GLY A 271 9.48 19.96 -26.82
C GLY A 271 9.06 18.84 -25.85
N LEU A 272 8.24 17.89 -26.32
CA LEU A 272 7.91 16.70 -25.53
C LEU A 272 9.13 15.80 -25.29
N ALA A 273 10.00 15.63 -26.28
CA ALA A 273 11.24 14.87 -26.14
C ALA A 273 12.21 15.53 -25.15
N GLU A 274 12.42 16.85 -25.25
CA GLU A 274 13.25 17.63 -24.33
C GLU A 274 12.73 17.50 -22.87
N LEU A 275 11.41 17.63 -22.65
CA LEU A 275 10.83 17.42 -21.32
C LEU A 275 10.97 15.99 -20.81
N ALA A 276 10.95 14.99 -21.71
CA ALA A 276 11.14 13.59 -21.36
C ALA A 276 12.60 13.26 -21.01
N GLU A 277 13.56 13.96 -21.61
CA GLU A 277 14.98 13.89 -21.23
C GLU A 277 15.21 14.50 -19.84
N ASP A 278 14.54 15.62 -19.54
CA ASP A 278 14.57 16.24 -18.20
C ASP A 278 13.83 15.41 -17.14
N LEU A 279 12.84 14.60 -17.53
CA LEU A 279 12.13 13.64 -16.68
C LEU A 279 12.58 12.21 -16.94
N ASP A 280 13.84 11.90 -16.68
CA ASP A 280 14.26 10.50 -16.71
C ASP A 280 13.51 9.66 -15.64
N VAL A 281 13.68 8.33 -15.73
CA VAL A 281 13.01 7.39 -14.84
C VAL A 281 13.39 7.64 -13.38
N ASP A 282 14.65 7.97 -13.10
CA ASP A 282 15.12 8.19 -11.73
C ASP A 282 14.56 9.48 -11.13
N ALA A 283 14.46 10.55 -11.92
CA ALA A 283 13.81 11.80 -11.54
C ALA A 283 12.33 11.57 -11.23
N PHE A 284 11.63 10.82 -12.08
CA PHE A 284 10.23 10.47 -11.84
C PHE A 284 10.06 9.67 -10.56
N LEU A 285 10.89 8.65 -10.33
CA LEU A 285 10.84 7.83 -9.12
C LEU A 285 11.13 8.67 -7.87
N ARG A 286 12.16 9.53 -7.90
CA ARG A 286 12.46 10.48 -6.81
C ARG A 286 11.28 11.40 -6.49
N GLU A 287 10.65 11.97 -7.51
CA GLU A 287 9.47 12.82 -7.32
C GLU A 287 8.27 12.08 -6.77
N ARG A 288 8.09 10.82 -7.18
CA ARG A 288 7.01 9.96 -6.69
C ARG A 288 7.23 9.63 -5.21
N ASP A 289 8.46 9.32 -4.83
CA ASP A 289 8.85 9.07 -3.43
C ASP A 289 8.70 10.34 -2.58
N ALA A 290 9.07 11.51 -3.09
CA ALA A 290 8.88 12.78 -2.38
C ALA A 290 7.40 13.12 -2.15
N ARG A 291 6.51 12.62 -3.04
CA ARG A 291 5.05 12.74 -2.95
C ARG A 291 4.38 11.57 -2.22
N PHE A 292 5.14 10.59 -1.74
CA PHE A 292 4.60 9.42 -1.08
C PHE A 292 3.81 9.83 0.17
N PRO A 293 2.61 9.27 0.39
CA PRO A 293 1.76 9.68 1.49
C PRO A 293 2.39 9.35 2.84
N ARG A 294 2.02 10.14 3.84
CA ARG A 294 2.29 9.85 5.26
C ARG A 294 1.12 9.12 5.90
N ARG A 295 1.36 8.37 6.96
CA ARG A 295 0.26 7.73 7.71
C ARG A 295 -0.67 8.78 8.30
N ARG A 296 -1.98 8.49 8.34
CA ARG A 296 -2.97 9.36 9.00
C ARG A 296 -3.09 8.89 10.45
N SER A 297 -2.47 9.60 11.37
CA SER A 297 -2.43 9.24 12.78
C SER A 297 -2.38 10.52 13.61
N PHE A 298 -2.81 10.47 14.86
CA PHE A 298 -3.07 11.70 15.61
C PHE A 298 -2.52 11.58 17.02
N SER A 299 -1.95 12.69 17.51
CA SER A 299 -1.56 12.89 18.90
C SER A 299 -1.99 14.30 19.29
N LEU A 300 -3.29 14.44 19.60
CA LEU A 300 -3.96 15.74 19.67
C LEU A 300 -3.40 16.63 20.78
N ALA A 301 -3.25 16.12 22.01
CA ALA A 301 -2.73 16.90 23.13
C ALA A 301 -1.34 17.47 22.81
N TRP A 302 -0.43 16.64 22.30
CA TRP A 302 0.90 17.08 21.89
C TRP A 302 0.88 18.11 20.76
N ALA A 303 0.02 17.92 19.76
CA ALA A 303 -0.08 18.83 18.62
C ALA A 303 -0.72 20.18 18.97
N VAL A 304 -1.63 20.22 19.94
CA VAL A 304 -2.37 21.42 20.34
C VAL A 304 -1.69 22.16 21.48
N ASP A 305 -1.32 21.46 22.55
CA ASP A 305 -0.73 22.06 23.75
C ASP A 305 0.71 22.50 23.51
N GLY A 306 1.41 21.83 22.57
CA GLY A 306 2.80 22.13 22.24
C GLY A 306 3.76 21.88 23.41
N ALA A 307 3.44 20.91 24.27
CA ALA A 307 4.25 20.49 25.41
C ALA A 307 5.68 20.09 24.98
N VAL A 308 6.64 20.27 25.87
CA VAL A 308 8.03 19.87 25.66
C VAL A 308 8.15 18.38 25.97
N PRO A 309 8.62 17.53 25.02
CA PRO A 309 8.78 16.10 25.28
C PRO A 309 9.82 15.85 26.38
N ALA A 310 9.45 14.97 27.32
CA ALA A 310 10.37 14.42 28.30
C ALA A 310 11.30 13.38 27.64
N PRO A 311 12.45 13.03 28.26
CA PRO A 311 13.39 12.07 27.69
C PRO A 311 12.77 10.71 27.32
N ASP A 312 11.80 10.24 28.09
CA ASP A 312 11.08 8.97 27.90
C ASP A 312 9.89 9.06 26.92
N THR A 313 9.54 10.26 26.44
CA THR A 313 8.45 10.45 25.47
C THR A 313 8.73 9.65 24.20
N ARG A 314 7.77 8.84 23.75
CA ARG A 314 7.95 8.03 22.55
C ARG A 314 7.69 8.88 21.32
N VAL A 315 8.57 8.78 20.34
CA VAL A 315 8.53 9.51 19.08
C VAL A 315 8.31 8.53 17.96
N GLU A 316 7.27 8.73 17.16
CA GLU A 316 6.95 7.95 15.97
C GLU A 316 7.09 8.82 14.71
N PHE A 317 7.88 8.38 13.75
CA PHE A 317 8.08 9.07 12.47
C PHE A 317 6.96 8.71 11.47
N VAL A 318 6.23 9.73 11.03
CA VAL A 318 4.98 9.59 10.28
C VAL A 318 5.16 9.42 8.75
N PRO A 319 6.13 10.07 8.08
CA PRO A 319 6.41 9.88 6.65
C PRO A 319 6.81 8.44 6.36
N LEU A 320 6.19 7.77 5.38
CA LEU A 320 6.46 6.35 5.16
C LEU A 320 7.84 6.06 4.60
N LEU A 321 8.27 6.86 3.62
CA LEU A 321 9.61 6.81 3.06
C LEU A 321 10.51 7.84 3.74
N ALA A 322 11.82 7.58 3.69
CA ALA A 322 12.81 8.56 4.14
C ALA A 322 12.68 9.83 3.26
N PRO A 323 12.56 11.03 3.86
CA PRO A 323 12.47 12.25 3.08
C PRO A 323 13.78 12.52 2.36
N HIS A 324 13.69 13.03 1.13
CA HIS A 324 14.85 13.67 0.50
C HIS A 324 15.19 14.94 1.26
N LEU A 325 16.46 15.06 1.68
CA LEU A 325 16.99 16.20 2.42
C LEU A 325 17.92 17.01 1.50
N GLU A 326 17.62 18.28 1.32
CA GLU A 326 18.45 19.23 0.56
C GLU A 326 19.05 20.25 1.52
N ARG A 327 20.38 20.32 1.59
CA ARG A 327 21.07 21.27 2.46
C ARG A 327 21.37 22.57 1.71
N ASP A 328 21.05 23.68 2.34
CA ASP A 328 21.35 25.04 1.87
C ASP A 328 21.89 25.88 3.03
N GLY A 329 23.22 25.99 3.10
CA GLY A 329 23.95 26.73 4.12
C GLY A 329 23.58 26.31 5.54
N SER A 330 22.85 27.19 6.25
CA SER A 330 22.39 27.01 7.62
C SER A 330 21.01 26.33 7.74
N SER A 331 20.43 25.88 6.63
CA SER A 331 19.12 25.22 6.59
C SER A 331 19.16 23.87 5.89
N VAL A 332 18.21 23.01 6.24
CA VAL A 332 17.92 21.75 5.56
C VAL A 332 16.45 21.78 5.14
N THR A 333 16.16 21.38 3.91
CA THR A 333 14.79 21.24 3.40
C THR A 333 14.44 19.77 3.27
N ALA A 334 13.39 19.33 3.96
CA ALA A 334 12.83 18.00 3.82
C ALA A 334 11.58 18.04 2.92
N THR A 335 11.49 17.14 1.94
CA THR A 335 10.27 16.98 1.13
C THR A 335 9.49 15.76 1.58
N VAL A 336 8.26 15.97 2.04
CA VAL A 336 7.36 14.91 2.52
C VAL A 336 5.96 15.13 1.97
N ALA A 337 5.39 14.09 1.34
CA ALA A 337 4.05 14.12 0.78
C ALA A 337 3.81 15.35 -0.12
N GLY A 338 4.82 15.71 -0.92
CA GLY A 338 4.81 16.83 -1.86
C GLY A 338 4.95 18.22 -1.22
N ARG A 339 5.20 18.30 0.09
CA ARG A 339 5.42 19.57 0.80
C ARG A 339 6.89 19.70 1.22
N ARG A 340 7.44 20.89 1.02
CA ARG A 340 8.80 21.27 1.44
C ARG A 340 8.78 21.90 2.82
N TYR A 341 9.61 21.40 3.72
CA TYR A 341 9.76 21.89 5.09
C TYR A 341 11.18 22.38 5.30
N ARG A 342 11.36 23.70 5.41
CA ARG A 342 12.67 24.31 5.66
C ARG A 342 12.91 24.39 7.17
N LEU A 343 13.98 23.75 7.62
CA LEU A 343 14.36 23.61 9.02
C LEU A 343 15.81 24.10 9.21
N PRO A 344 16.24 24.47 10.42
CA PRO A 344 17.65 24.72 10.71
C PRO A 344 18.51 23.47 10.42
N ALA A 345 19.75 23.63 9.97
CA ALA A 345 20.64 22.50 9.63
C ALA A 345 20.86 21.51 10.79
N VAL A 346 20.73 21.96 12.04
CA VAL A 346 20.80 21.08 13.23
C VAL A 346 19.67 20.05 13.29
N ALA A 347 18.59 20.21 12.52
CA ALA A 347 17.52 19.22 12.41
C ALA A 347 17.88 18.02 11.51
N GLU A 348 18.90 18.13 10.66
CA GLU A 348 19.27 17.10 9.69
C GLU A 348 19.65 15.76 10.37
N PRO A 349 20.51 15.71 11.40
CA PRO A 349 20.83 14.45 12.08
C PRO A 349 19.61 13.83 12.79
N VAL A 350 18.72 14.65 13.33
CA VAL A 350 17.48 14.19 13.98
C VAL A 350 16.54 13.56 12.95
N LEU A 351 16.34 14.20 11.80
CA LEU A 351 15.54 13.66 10.70
C LEU A 351 16.12 12.36 10.13
N ALA A 352 17.45 12.28 9.99
CA ALA A 352 18.12 11.07 9.53
C ALA A 352 17.85 9.89 10.45
N ARG A 353 17.95 10.08 11.78
CA ARG A 353 17.66 9.01 12.76
C ARG A 353 16.19 8.66 12.83
N LEU A 354 15.29 9.63 12.73
CA LEU A 354 13.85 9.36 12.64
C LEU A 354 13.49 8.54 11.39
N ALA A 355 14.12 8.82 10.24
CA ALA A 355 13.89 8.08 9.02
C ALA A 355 14.38 6.62 9.11
N GLU A 356 15.47 6.38 9.84
CA GLU A 356 16.05 5.06 10.06
C GLU A 356 15.32 4.26 11.14
N ASP A 357 15.26 4.77 12.37
CA ASP A 357 14.77 4.04 13.53
C ASP A 357 13.24 3.99 13.61
N ARG A 358 12.56 4.99 13.02
CA ARG A 358 11.09 5.12 12.91
C ARG A 358 10.35 5.33 14.22
N GLU A 359 10.71 4.60 15.28
CA GLU A 359 10.12 4.70 16.60
C GLU A 359 11.20 4.55 17.68
N LEU A 360 11.32 5.56 18.55
CA LEU A 360 12.32 5.62 19.60
C LEU A 360 11.93 6.62 20.70
N SER A 361 12.59 6.59 21.84
CA SER A 361 12.40 7.65 22.86
C SER A 361 13.08 8.94 22.42
N ALA A 362 12.64 10.08 22.96
CA ALA A 362 13.28 11.37 22.70
C ALA A 362 14.75 11.39 23.18
N ALA A 363 15.07 10.68 24.27
CA ALA A 363 16.42 10.49 24.76
C ALA A 363 17.30 9.72 23.77
N ASP A 364 16.83 8.55 23.30
CA ASP A 364 17.56 7.74 22.33
C ASP A 364 17.77 8.52 21.03
N LEU A 365 16.77 9.31 20.61
CA LEU A 365 16.88 10.15 19.43
C LEU A 365 17.96 11.23 19.60
N ALA A 366 17.99 11.89 20.75
CA ALA A 366 19.00 12.88 21.08
C ALA A 366 20.42 12.28 21.07
N GLU A 367 20.59 11.13 21.74
CA GLU A 367 21.86 10.41 21.80
C GLU A 367 22.34 9.98 20.41
N ARG A 368 21.51 9.25 19.66
CA ARG A 368 21.88 8.69 18.35
C ARG A 368 22.08 9.73 17.26
N SER A 369 21.37 10.87 17.35
CA SER A 369 21.57 11.99 16.42
C SER A 369 22.76 12.88 16.81
N GLY A 370 23.34 12.68 17.99
CA GLY A 370 24.36 13.57 18.55
C GLY A 370 23.82 14.98 18.86
N THR A 371 22.50 15.14 18.95
CA THR A 371 21.84 16.43 19.17
C THR A 371 21.43 16.54 20.64
N PRO A 372 21.85 17.60 21.38
CA PRO A 372 21.48 17.77 22.78
C PRO A 372 19.97 17.70 23.00
N MET A 373 19.51 17.00 24.05
CA MET A 373 18.09 16.78 24.33
C MET A 373 17.23 18.07 24.29
N PRO A 374 17.66 19.22 24.84
CA PRO A 374 16.87 20.46 24.70
C PRO A 374 16.64 20.90 23.25
N ILE A 375 17.64 20.72 22.39
CA ILE A 375 17.55 21.05 20.96
C ILE A 375 16.66 20.02 20.25
N THR A 376 16.83 18.73 20.55
CA THR A 376 15.99 17.65 20.04
C THR A 376 14.51 17.88 20.37
N ALA A 377 14.22 18.29 21.61
CA ALA A 377 12.86 18.59 22.04
C ALA A 377 12.20 19.73 21.24
N GLU A 378 12.94 20.82 20.98
CA GLU A 378 12.43 21.93 20.15
C GLU A 378 12.21 21.51 18.69
N ILE A 379 13.12 20.70 18.12
CA ILE A 379 12.94 20.12 16.79
C ILE A 379 11.67 19.26 16.76
N LEU A 380 11.49 18.37 17.74
CA LEU A 380 10.30 17.52 17.82
C LEU A 380 9.00 18.34 17.89
N ARG A 381 8.97 19.41 18.70
CA ARG A 381 7.81 20.31 18.76
C ARG A 381 7.49 20.94 17.40
N ALA A 382 8.51 21.35 16.64
CA ALA A 382 8.32 21.85 15.28
C ALA A 382 7.79 20.77 14.33
N LEU A 383 8.34 19.55 14.40
CA LEU A 383 7.92 18.42 13.56
C LEU A 383 6.49 17.96 13.87
N VAL A 384 6.06 17.98 15.14
CA VAL A 384 4.68 17.66 15.54
C VAL A 384 3.67 18.60 14.90
N ARG A 385 3.93 19.91 14.89
CA ARG A 385 3.04 20.92 14.27
C ARG A 385 2.81 20.66 12.79
N HIS A 386 3.78 20.03 12.13
CA HIS A 386 3.72 19.67 10.72
C HIS A 386 3.30 18.22 10.47
N HIS A 387 2.98 17.48 11.53
CA HIS A 387 2.60 16.07 11.47
C HIS A 387 3.66 15.23 10.73
N LEU A 388 4.92 15.50 11.06
CA LEU A 388 6.09 14.71 10.64
C LEU A 388 6.50 13.69 11.70
N VAL A 389 6.14 13.95 12.97
CA VAL A 389 6.26 12.99 14.06
C VAL A 389 4.98 12.98 14.90
N LEU A 390 4.74 11.88 15.61
CA LEU A 390 3.78 11.80 16.71
C LEU A 390 4.55 11.57 18.01
N LEU A 391 4.08 12.22 19.07
CA LEU A 391 4.57 11.99 20.42
C LEU A 391 3.54 11.16 21.19
N ARG A 392 3.98 10.22 22.01
CA ARG A 392 3.12 9.34 22.81
C ARG A 392 3.64 9.20 24.23
#